data_AF-A0A9Q1IH70-F1
#
_entry.id   AF-A0A9Q1IH70-F1
#
_cell.length_a   1.000
_cell.length_b   1.000
_cell.length_c   1.000
_cell.angle_alpha   90.00
_cell.angle_beta   90.00
_cell.angle_gamma   90.00
#
_symmetry.space_group_name_H-M   'P 1'
#
loop_
_entity.id
_entity.type
_entity.pdbx_description
1 polymer ?
#
loop_
_entity_poly.entity_id
_entity_poly.type
_entity_poly.pdbx_seq_one_letter_code
_entity_poly.pdbx_strand_id
1 'polypeptide(L)'
;MNTSDDVDKKSTGGCLLDNWVEERATAFLDAEESKTHINKHGHKGIISVDRSKAQDVTTVKEAFIPPVATQIRQRGLREELFEKSLYKTISQQVDEEFNPGPAPTEFISTTREDFKVPGFQSVPPSPTKVVWNMITKVNRPFLFGVRTIRRYSV
;
A
#
# COMPACT_ATOMS: atom_id res chain seq x y z
N MET A 1 24.19 -31.44 -62.83
CA MET A 1 24.95 -30.46 -62.04
C MET A 1 25.21 -29.25 -62.90
N ASN A 2 24.86 -28.06 -62.41
CA ASN A 2 25.51 -26.76 -62.64
C ASN A 2 24.71 -25.75 -61.79
N THR A 3 25.14 -25.58 -60.54
CA THR A 3 24.70 -24.53 -59.63
C THR A 3 25.45 -23.27 -60.00
N SER A 4 24.82 -22.41 -60.80
CA SER A 4 25.30 -21.08 -61.12
C SER A 4 24.75 -20.11 -60.06
N ASP A 5 25.41 -20.10 -58.90
CA ASP A 5 25.21 -19.11 -57.85
C ASP A 5 25.89 -17.77 -58.23
N ASP A 6 25.48 -17.17 -59.35
CA ASP A 6 25.80 -15.77 -59.66
C ASP A 6 24.58 -14.93 -59.29
N VAL A 7 24.46 -14.66 -57.98
CA VAL A 7 23.51 -13.67 -57.47
C VAL A 7 24.01 -12.30 -57.90
N ASP A 8 23.49 -11.85 -59.03
CA ASP A 8 23.63 -10.49 -59.56
C ASP A 8 23.58 -9.45 -58.44
N LYS A 9 24.73 -8.82 -58.16
CA LYS A 9 24.77 -7.51 -57.52
C LYS A 9 24.29 -6.47 -58.53
N LYS A 10 23.03 -6.53 -58.94
CA LYS A 10 22.38 -5.44 -59.67
C LYS A 10 22.27 -4.26 -58.71
N SER A 11 22.79 -3.09 -59.12
CA SER A 11 22.56 -1.84 -58.42
C SER A 11 21.07 -1.51 -58.50
N THR A 12 20.36 -1.68 -57.39
CA THR A 12 18.92 -1.41 -57.26
C THR A 12 18.60 0.00 -57.77
N GLY A 13 17.74 0.14 -58.77
CA GLY A 13 17.28 1.42 -59.32
C GLY A 13 18.27 2.22 -60.19
N GLY A 14 19.45 1.67 -60.51
CA GLY A 14 20.49 2.35 -61.29
C GLY A 14 20.19 2.48 -62.79
N CYS A 15 19.40 1.56 -63.34
CA CYS A 15 19.03 1.54 -64.76
C CYS A 15 17.50 1.56 -64.93
N LEU A 16 17.01 2.04 -66.09
CA LEU A 16 15.58 2.06 -66.43
C LEU A 16 15.12 0.73 -67.05
N LEU A 17 15.68 -0.37 -66.55
CA LEU A 17 15.30 -1.72 -66.93
C LEU A 17 14.57 -2.36 -65.75
N ASP A 18 13.69 -3.32 -66.03
CA ASP A 18 12.88 -4.00 -65.03
C ASP A 18 11.99 -3.04 -64.21
N ASN A 19 11.76 -3.37 -62.93
CA ASN A 19 10.87 -2.66 -62.02
C ASN A 19 11.53 -1.43 -61.38
N TRP A 20 12.17 -0.60 -62.19
CA TRP A 20 13.01 0.51 -61.73
C TRP A 20 12.23 1.58 -60.91
N VAL A 21 10.92 1.72 -61.17
CA VAL A 21 10.05 2.67 -60.46
C VAL A 21 9.85 2.25 -59.02
N GLU A 22 9.44 1.00 -58.77
CA GLU A 22 9.27 0.49 -57.41
C GLU A 22 10.63 0.40 -56.70
N GLU A 23 11.69 -0.03 -57.39
CA GLU A 23 13.04 -0.10 -56.83
C GLU A 23 13.55 1.25 -56.33
N ARG A 24 13.27 2.36 -57.04
CA ARG A 24 13.62 3.70 -56.58
C ARG A 24 12.69 4.21 -55.48
N ALA A 25 11.41 3.85 -55.55
CA ALA A 25 10.44 4.22 -54.54
C ALA A 25 10.72 3.55 -53.19
N THR A 26 11.23 2.30 -53.17
CA THR A 26 11.55 1.58 -51.93
C THR A 26 13.02 1.66 -51.52
N ALA A 27 13.88 2.25 -52.37
CA ALA A 27 15.33 2.34 -52.11
C ALA A 27 15.70 2.90 -50.73
N PHE A 28 14.92 3.86 -50.21
CA PHE A 28 15.15 4.43 -48.88
C PHE A 28 14.77 3.49 -47.74
N LEU A 29 13.80 2.60 -47.95
CA LEU A 29 13.36 1.58 -46.99
C LEU A 29 14.26 0.35 -47.02
N ASP A 30 14.77 -0.01 -48.20
CA ASP A 30 15.65 -1.16 -48.43
C ASP A 30 17.10 -0.91 -47.98
N ALA A 31 17.46 0.32 -47.60
CA ALA A 31 18.83 0.68 -47.24
C ALA A 31 19.34 0.01 -45.97
N GLU A 32 18.45 -0.33 -45.03
CA GLU A 32 18.82 -0.86 -43.71
C GLU A 32 18.90 -2.39 -43.65
N GLU A 33 18.16 -3.11 -44.52
CA GLU A 33 17.92 -4.54 -44.37
C GLU A 33 18.09 -5.33 -45.68
N SER A 34 18.47 -6.60 -45.58
CA SER A 34 18.61 -7.46 -46.76
C SER A 34 17.23 -7.79 -47.38
N LYS A 35 17.15 -7.88 -48.71
CA LYS A 35 15.92 -8.26 -49.45
C LYS A 35 15.27 -9.54 -48.91
N THR A 36 16.06 -10.52 -48.49
CA THR A 36 15.54 -11.79 -47.94
C THR A 36 14.83 -11.62 -46.59
N HIS A 37 15.23 -10.62 -45.79
CA HIS A 37 14.60 -10.29 -44.52
C HIS A 37 13.30 -9.53 -44.75
N ILE A 38 13.33 -8.53 -45.64
CA ILE A 38 12.17 -7.72 -46.03
C ILE A 38 11.08 -8.60 -46.65
N ASN A 39 11.42 -9.59 -47.49
CA ASN A 39 10.41 -10.48 -48.06
C ASN A 39 9.73 -11.40 -47.02
N LYS A 40 10.43 -11.73 -45.93
CA LYS A 40 9.91 -12.63 -44.88
C LYS A 40 9.16 -11.89 -43.78
N HIS A 41 9.57 -10.67 -43.48
CA HIS A 41 9.08 -9.91 -42.32
C HIS A 41 8.43 -8.58 -42.71
N GLY A 42 8.56 -8.14 -43.96
CA GLY A 42 8.12 -6.83 -44.42
C GLY A 42 9.08 -5.72 -43.99
N HIS A 43 8.85 -4.51 -44.50
CA HIS A 43 9.60 -3.33 -44.07
C HIS A 43 9.28 -2.97 -42.62
N LYS A 44 10.33 -2.65 -41.89
CA LYS A 44 10.27 -2.10 -40.54
C LYS A 44 9.46 -0.81 -40.51
N GLY A 45 8.53 -0.71 -39.57
CA GLY A 45 7.68 0.48 -39.39
C GLY A 45 6.45 0.58 -40.31
N ILE A 46 6.31 -0.28 -41.32
CA ILE A 46 5.09 -0.37 -42.14
C ILE A 46 4.23 -1.56 -41.72
N ILE A 47 4.79 -2.77 -41.76
CA ILE A 47 4.07 -4.01 -41.43
C ILE A 47 4.69 -4.66 -40.18
N SER A 48 6.02 -4.67 -40.10
CA SER A 48 6.72 -5.17 -38.93
C SER A 48 6.86 -4.07 -37.89
N VAL A 49 6.20 -4.26 -36.75
CA VAL A 49 6.54 -3.56 -35.51
C VAL A 49 7.95 -4.02 -35.11
N ASP A 50 8.78 -3.09 -34.66
CA ASP A 50 10.05 -3.42 -34.02
C ASP A 50 9.82 -4.52 -32.98
N ARG A 51 10.44 -5.69 -33.16
CA ARG A 51 10.27 -6.83 -32.22
C ARG A 51 10.60 -6.45 -30.77
N SER A 52 11.40 -5.40 -30.59
CA SER A 52 11.76 -4.82 -29.30
C SER A 52 10.74 -3.85 -28.71
N LYS A 53 9.82 -3.32 -29.52
CA LYS A 53 8.83 -2.30 -29.14
C LYS A 53 7.45 -2.64 -29.66
N ALA A 54 6.95 -3.83 -29.33
CA ALA A 54 5.53 -4.12 -29.50
C ALA A 54 4.72 -3.08 -28.70
N GLN A 55 3.86 -2.32 -29.37
CA GLN A 55 2.94 -1.42 -28.67
C GLN A 55 1.96 -2.30 -27.86
N ASP A 56 2.00 -2.19 -26.53
CA ASP A 56 1.11 -2.94 -25.61
C ASP A 56 -0.34 -2.42 -25.61
N VAL A 57 -0.68 -1.60 -26.61
CA VAL A 57 -2.01 -1.03 -26.78
C VAL A 57 -2.77 -1.93 -27.73
N THR A 58 -3.68 -2.73 -27.17
CA THR A 58 -4.65 -3.47 -27.97
C THR A 58 -5.76 -2.52 -28.42
N THR A 59 -6.44 -2.86 -29.52
CA THR A 59 -7.60 -2.11 -30.02
C THR A 59 -8.68 -1.90 -28.94
N VAL A 60 -8.81 -2.86 -28.02
CA VAL A 60 -9.72 -2.76 -26.87
C VAL A 60 -9.24 -1.71 -25.86
N LYS A 61 -7.95 -1.73 -25.49
CA LYS A 61 -7.39 -0.73 -24.55
C LYS A 61 -7.46 0.69 -25.12
N GLU A 62 -7.33 0.84 -26.45
CA GLU A 62 -7.44 2.13 -27.13
C GLU A 62 -8.88 2.63 -27.24
N ALA A 63 -9.81 1.74 -27.60
CA ALA A 63 -11.22 2.11 -27.77
C ALA A 63 -11.95 2.30 -26.43
N PHE A 64 -11.56 1.58 -25.39
CA PHE A 64 -12.24 1.59 -24.09
C PHE A 64 -11.34 2.16 -22.99
N ILE A 65 -11.07 3.47 -23.09
CA ILE A 65 -10.39 4.22 -22.04
C ILE A 65 -11.38 4.47 -20.90
N PRO A 66 -11.01 4.22 -19.62
CA PRO A 66 -11.89 4.52 -18.50
C PRO A 66 -12.22 6.02 -18.49
N PRO A 67 -13.49 6.40 -18.27
CA PRO A 67 -13.88 7.80 -18.27
C PRO A 67 -13.11 8.54 -17.18
N VAL A 68 -12.36 9.56 -17.58
CA VAL A 68 -11.68 10.44 -16.63
C VAL A 68 -12.74 11.31 -15.98
N ALA A 69 -12.85 11.24 -14.64
CA ALA A 69 -13.76 12.11 -13.91
C ALA A 69 -13.42 13.58 -14.23
N THR A 70 -14.44 14.37 -14.58
CA THR A 70 -14.28 15.80 -14.79
C THR A 70 -13.70 16.43 -13.52
N GLN A 71 -12.54 17.06 -13.61
CA GLN A 71 -11.88 17.76 -12.49
C GLN A 71 -12.65 19.00 -12.02
N ILE A 72 -13.81 19.27 -12.63
CA ILE A 72 -14.68 20.38 -12.32
C ILE A 72 -15.60 19.98 -11.18
N ARG A 73 -15.64 20.83 -10.16
CA ARG A 73 -16.50 20.69 -9.01
C ARG A 73 -17.98 20.77 -9.43
N GLN A 74 -18.74 19.71 -9.18
CA GLN A 74 -20.15 19.59 -9.59
C GLN A 74 -21.14 20.19 -8.57
N ARG A 75 -20.73 20.42 -7.31
CA ARG A 75 -21.59 20.91 -6.21
C ARG A 75 -21.10 22.23 -5.65
N GLY A 76 -22.00 23.07 -5.14
CA GLY A 76 -21.62 24.32 -4.46
C GLY A 76 -20.84 24.08 -3.16
N LEU A 77 -20.09 25.08 -2.70
CA LEU A 77 -19.37 24.98 -1.41
C LEU A 77 -20.33 24.82 -0.23
N ARG A 78 -21.40 25.62 -0.22
CA ARG A 78 -22.42 25.60 0.83
C ARG A 78 -23.11 24.24 0.93
N GLU A 79 -23.48 23.65 -0.21
CA GLU A 79 -24.17 22.37 -0.28
C GLU A 79 -23.28 21.24 0.26
N GLU A 80 -22.00 21.19 -0.16
CA GLU A 80 -21.06 20.17 0.32
C GLU A 80 -20.83 20.27 1.84
N LEU A 81 -20.68 21.49 2.37
CA LEU A 81 -20.51 21.68 3.81
C LEU A 81 -21.75 21.26 4.59
N PHE A 82 -22.94 21.60 4.06
CA PHE A 82 -24.20 21.21 4.68
C PHE A 82 -24.37 19.69 4.68
N GLU A 83 -24.13 19.03 3.55
CA GLU A 83 -24.18 17.57 3.41
C GLU A 83 -23.19 16.88 4.37
N LYS A 84 -21.94 17.36 4.44
CA LYS A 84 -20.95 16.86 5.41
C LYS A 84 -21.41 17.01 6.86
N SER A 85 -22.04 18.13 7.19
CA SER A 85 -22.56 18.37 8.53
C SER A 85 -23.70 17.40 8.87
N LEU A 86 -24.59 17.12 7.93
CA LEU A 86 -25.66 16.16 8.10
C LEU A 86 -25.12 14.74 8.28
N TYR A 87 -24.17 14.31 7.44
CA TYR A 87 -23.56 12.98 7.58
C TYR A 87 -22.93 12.79 8.95
N LYS A 88 -22.23 13.80 9.46
CA LYS A 88 -21.61 13.74 10.79
C LYS A 88 -22.64 13.62 11.91
N THR A 89 -23.71 14.41 11.84
CA THR A 89 -24.78 14.36 12.86
C THR A 89 -25.47 13.00 12.85
N ILE A 90 -25.80 12.49 11.67
CA ILE A 90 -26.46 11.19 11.52
C ILE A 90 -25.53 10.06 11.96
N SER A 91 -24.26 10.09 11.56
CA SER A 91 -23.30 9.05 11.95
C SER A 91 -23.13 9.01 13.47
N GLN A 92 -23.05 10.17 14.13
CA GLN A 92 -22.95 10.23 15.58
C GLN A 92 -24.19 9.65 16.28
N GLN A 93 -25.40 9.98 15.79
CA GLN A 93 -26.64 9.44 16.35
C GLN A 93 -26.71 7.92 16.20
N VAL A 94 -26.32 7.41 15.03
CA VAL A 94 -26.26 5.97 14.76
C VAL A 94 -25.21 5.31 15.67
N ASP A 95 -24.02 5.90 15.82
CA ASP A 95 -22.98 5.35 16.69
C ASP A 95 -23.44 5.30 18.16
N GLU A 96 -24.13 6.32 18.64
CA GLU A 96 -24.69 6.37 20.01
C GLU A 96 -25.78 5.31 20.22
N GLU A 97 -26.60 5.01 19.20
CA GLU A 97 -27.66 3.99 19.26
C GLU A 97 -27.09 2.57 19.22
N PHE A 98 -26.17 2.29 18.29
CA PHE A 98 -25.67 0.95 18.03
C PHE A 98 -24.48 0.55 18.92
N ASN A 99 -23.71 1.51 19.40
CA ASN A 99 -22.58 1.28 20.28
C ASN A 99 -22.78 2.02 21.61
N PRO A 100 -23.78 1.60 22.43
CA PRO A 100 -23.89 2.12 23.78
C PRO A 100 -22.57 1.84 24.50
N GLY A 101 -22.06 2.84 25.21
CA GLY A 101 -20.83 2.70 25.99
C GLY A 101 -20.93 1.49 26.94
N PRO A 102 -19.81 0.82 27.24
CA PRO A 102 -19.84 -0.33 28.15
C PRO A 102 -20.46 0.10 29.48
N ALA A 103 -21.36 -0.72 30.00
CA ALA A 103 -21.95 -0.49 31.32
C ALA A 103 -20.83 -0.32 32.36
N PRO A 104 -21.01 0.58 33.36
CA PRO A 104 -20.02 0.78 34.40
C PRO A 104 -19.71 -0.57 35.06
N THR A 105 -18.46 -1.00 34.94
CA THR A 105 -18.04 -2.27 35.54
C THR A 105 -17.86 -2.05 37.04
N GLU A 106 -18.62 -2.79 37.83
CA GLU A 106 -18.44 -2.81 39.28
C GLU A 106 -17.18 -3.61 39.61
N PHE A 107 -16.13 -2.93 40.06
CA PHE A 107 -14.88 -3.56 40.52
C PHE A 107 -14.93 -3.96 42.01
N ILE A 108 -16.13 -4.02 42.58
CA ILE A 108 -16.36 -4.26 44.00
C ILE A 108 -16.81 -5.71 44.15
N SER A 109 -16.14 -6.47 45.03
CA SER A 109 -16.64 -7.80 45.37
C SER A 109 -17.89 -7.67 46.23
N THR A 110 -18.83 -8.60 46.07
CA THR A 110 -20.07 -8.70 46.87
C THR A 110 -19.79 -8.59 48.36
N THR A 111 -18.71 -9.23 48.84
CA THR A 111 -18.29 -9.14 50.25
C THR A 111 -17.91 -7.72 50.70
N ARG A 112 -17.29 -6.92 49.83
CA ARG A 112 -16.88 -5.55 50.19
C ARG A 112 -18.08 -4.60 50.24
N GLU A 113 -19.12 -4.88 49.46
CA GLU A 113 -20.35 -4.11 49.44
C GLU A 113 -21.26 -4.47 50.63
N ASP A 114 -21.52 -5.76 50.83
CA ASP A 114 -22.44 -6.25 51.87
C ASP A 114 -21.91 -6.06 53.29
N PHE A 115 -20.59 -6.19 53.51
CA PHE A 115 -19.98 -6.13 54.83
C PHE A 115 -19.34 -4.76 55.13
N LYS A 116 -19.96 -3.67 54.70
CA LYS A 116 -19.52 -2.31 55.03
C LYS A 116 -20.22 -1.80 56.29
N VAL A 117 -19.62 -2.01 57.45
CA VAL A 117 -20.07 -1.36 58.69
C VAL A 117 -19.50 0.06 58.74
N PRO A 118 -20.32 1.12 58.73
CA PRO A 118 -19.83 2.50 58.82
C PRO A 118 -19.09 2.71 60.14
N GLY A 119 -17.84 3.17 60.07
CA GLY A 119 -17.00 3.40 61.25
C GLY A 119 -16.21 2.19 61.75
N PHE A 120 -16.33 1.03 61.12
CA PHE A 120 -15.49 -0.12 61.47
C PHE A 120 -14.08 0.05 60.92
N GLN A 121 -13.12 0.29 61.81
CA GLN A 121 -11.69 0.29 61.49
C GLN A 121 -11.10 -1.01 62.04
N SER A 122 -10.65 -1.90 61.15
CA SER A 122 -9.92 -3.09 61.57
C SER A 122 -8.52 -2.68 62.06
N VAL A 123 -8.42 -2.38 63.36
CA VAL A 123 -7.13 -2.12 63.99
C VAL A 123 -6.57 -3.47 64.43
N PRO A 124 -5.44 -3.94 63.86
CA PRO A 124 -4.81 -5.15 64.37
C PRO A 124 -4.42 -4.91 65.84
N PRO A 125 -4.64 -5.89 66.73
CA PRO A 125 -4.27 -5.74 68.12
C PRO A 125 -2.77 -5.47 68.24
N SER A 126 -2.39 -4.59 69.17
CA SER A 126 -0.99 -4.35 69.49
C SER A 126 -0.31 -5.69 69.81
N PRO A 127 0.81 -6.03 69.17
CA PRO A 127 1.45 -7.33 69.36
C PRO A 127 1.80 -7.52 70.84
N THR A 128 1.16 -8.49 71.49
CA THR A 128 1.39 -8.83 72.89
C THR A 128 2.64 -9.71 72.98
N LYS A 129 3.80 -9.12 72.68
CA LYS A 129 5.06 -9.65 73.15
C LYS A 129 5.51 -8.75 74.28
N VAL A 130 5.40 -9.26 75.51
CA VAL A 130 6.19 -8.74 76.63
C VAL A 130 7.64 -9.00 76.23
N VAL A 131 8.28 -7.97 75.68
CA VAL A 131 9.70 -8.02 75.35
C VAL A 131 10.42 -8.02 76.70
N TRP A 132 10.80 -9.20 77.17
CA TRP A 132 11.88 -9.28 78.15
C TRP A 132 13.10 -8.63 77.50
N ASN A 133 13.53 -7.52 78.08
CA ASN A 133 14.76 -6.84 77.74
C ASN A 133 15.92 -7.84 77.80
N MET A 134 16.34 -8.36 76.65
CA MET A 134 17.71 -8.82 76.47
C MET A 134 18.43 -7.81 75.59
N ILE A 135 19.14 -6.93 76.29
CA ILE A 135 20.27 -6.17 75.75
C ILE A 135 21.22 -7.17 75.10
N THR A 136 21.47 -7.06 73.80
CA THR A 136 22.85 -7.06 73.29
C THR A 136 22.92 -6.24 72.00
N LYS A 137 23.83 -5.26 72.02
CA LYS A 137 24.34 -4.59 70.83
C LYS A 137 24.85 -5.64 69.84
N VAL A 138 24.31 -5.68 68.62
CA VAL A 138 25.11 -6.03 67.44
C VAL A 138 24.77 -5.04 66.33
N ASN A 139 25.69 -4.09 66.17
CA ASN A 139 25.81 -3.23 65.02
C ASN A 139 26.18 -4.10 63.79
N ARG A 140 25.32 -4.18 62.78
CA ARG A 140 25.69 -4.63 61.42
C ARG A 140 24.90 -3.83 60.38
N PRO A 141 25.56 -3.12 59.45
CA PRO A 141 24.87 -2.48 58.34
C PRO A 141 24.62 -3.54 57.25
N PHE A 142 23.37 -3.97 57.08
CA PHE A 142 22.98 -4.71 55.89
C PHE A 142 22.38 -3.72 54.88
N LEU A 143 23.23 -3.29 53.95
CA LEU A 143 22.83 -2.57 52.75
C LEU A 143 21.91 -3.47 51.91
N PHE A 144 20.61 -3.23 51.95
CA PHE A 144 19.70 -3.72 50.92
C PHE A 144 19.41 -2.59 49.94
N GLY A 145 19.98 -2.74 48.75
CA GLY A 145 19.85 -1.83 47.63
C GLY A 145 18.40 -1.61 47.24
N VAL A 146 18.09 -0.34 46.96
CA VAL A 146 16.89 0.09 46.27
C VAL A 146 16.90 -0.53 44.88
N ARG A 147 16.09 -1.57 44.64
CA ARG A 147 15.74 -2.00 43.28
C ARG A 147 14.54 -1.19 42.83
N THR A 148 14.82 -0.11 42.10
CA THR A 148 13.85 0.58 41.28
C THR A 148 13.32 -0.37 40.21
N ILE A 149 12.02 -0.67 40.26
CA ILE A 149 11.32 -1.37 39.18
C ILE A 149 11.16 -0.37 38.04
N ARG A 150 11.92 -0.55 36.95
CA ARG A 150 11.66 0.13 35.67
C ARG A 150 10.35 -0.40 35.10
N ARG A 151 9.35 0.47 34.96
CA ARG A 151 8.23 0.24 34.05
C ARG A 151 8.75 0.31 32.61
N TYR A 152 8.56 -0.74 31.84
CA TYR A 152 8.56 -0.64 30.38
C TYR A 152 7.13 -0.33 29.94
N SER A 153 6.98 0.71 29.14
CA SER A 153 5.76 1.00 28.37
C SER A 153 5.81 0.15 27.09
N VAL A 154 4.70 -0.48 26.76
CA VAL A 154 4.36 -0.93 25.40
C VAL A 154 3.37 0.06 24.84
#